data_AF-A0A9D4JZE7-F1
#
_entry.id   AF-A0A9D4JZE7-F1
#
_cell.length_a   1.000
_cell.length_b   1.000
_cell.length_c   1.000
_cell.angle_alpha   90.00
_cell.angle_beta   90.00
_cell.angle_gamma   90.00
#
_symmetry.space_group_name_H-M   'P 1'
#
loop_
_entity.id
_entity.type
_entity.pdbx_description
1 polymer ?
#
loop_
_entity_poly.entity_id
_entity_poly.type
_entity_poly.pdbx_seq_one_letter_code
_entity_poly.pdbx_strand_id
1 'polypeptide(L)'
;MYLLTDSCLVSLLADIPVSCRCGEKPKPTKKRVGSAVTVNWICDCGKTVKSLASQLALRYGSFLGNFMLMASTILSGNNYQKVALLAKFINLGLPHRTTFQKIQGYFVAPTVEQYWSNIQASAIEETRATNVVISATKGSFPREGTSGQCTQ
;
A
#
# COMPACT_ATOMS: atom_id res chain seq x y z
N MET A 1 -0.58 -25.36 -3.60
CA MET A 1 -0.56 -24.11 -2.81
C MET A 1 -0.60 -24.49 -1.34
N TYR A 2 0.51 -24.37 -0.60
CA TYR A 2 0.54 -24.74 0.81
C TYR A 2 0.09 -23.54 1.66
N LEU A 3 -0.99 -23.73 2.42
CA LEU A 3 -1.40 -22.76 3.44
C LEU A 3 -0.59 -23.07 4.71
N LEU A 4 0.49 -22.32 4.92
CA LEU A 4 1.28 -22.40 6.14
C LEU A 4 0.47 -21.78 7.28
N THR A 5 0.14 -22.57 8.29
CA THR A 5 -0.48 -22.07 9.53
C THR A 5 0.55 -21.31 10.36
N ASP A 6 0.05 -20.40 11.20
CA ASP A 6 0.90 -19.56 12.05
C ASP A 6 1.82 -20.37 12.98
N SER A 7 1.35 -21.52 13.48
CA SER A 7 2.13 -22.44 14.29
C SER A 7 3.26 -23.09 13.49
N CYS A 8 2.97 -23.55 12.27
CA CYS A 8 3.95 -24.22 11.42
C CYS A 8 5.04 -23.26 10.92
N LEU A 9 4.70 -22.00 10.66
CA LEU A 9 5.65 -20.98 10.25
C LEU A 9 6.73 -20.73 11.33
N VAL A 10 6.34 -20.62 12.60
CA VAL A 10 7.32 -20.35 13.68
C VAL A 10 8.26 -21.55 13.88
N SER A 11 7.74 -22.77 13.79
CA SER A 11 8.56 -24.00 13.88
C SER A 11 9.59 -24.07 12.74
N LEU A 12 9.18 -23.82 11.48
CA LEU A 12 10.11 -23.79 10.35
C LEU A 12 11.18 -22.71 10.48
N LEU A 13 10.82 -21.56 11.08
CA LEU A 13 11.75 -20.44 11.28
C LEU A 13 12.68 -20.64 12.49
N ALA A 14 12.35 -21.55 13.41
CA ALA A 14 13.22 -21.92 14.53
C ALA A 14 14.41 -22.78 14.08
N ASP A 15 14.27 -23.53 12.99
CA ASP A 15 15.32 -24.37 12.41
C ASP A 15 16.40 -23.57 11.66
N ILE A 16 16.18 -22.27 11.44
CA ILE A 16 17.16 -21.40 10.79
C ILE A 16 18.32 -21.13 11.77
N PRO A 17 19.57 -21.49 11.44
CA PRO A 17 20.70 -21.22 12.31
C PRO A 17 20.97 -19.71 12.37
N VAL A 18 20.71 -19.11 13.52
CA VAL A 18 20.98 -17.69 13.80
C VAL A 18 21.78 -17.60 15.10
N SER A 19 22.97 -17.02 15.05
CA SER A 19 23.86 -16.87 16.22
C SER A 19 23.94 -15.41 16.66
N CYS A 20 23.71 -15.14 17.95
CA CYS A 20 24.04 -13.87 18.57
C CYS A 20 25.44 -13.94 19.21
N ARG A 21 26.14 -12.81 19.25
CA ARG A 21 27.42 -12.66 19.97
C ARG A 21 27.28 -12.74 21.50
N CYS A 22 26.04 -12.83 22.00
CA CYS A 22 25.67 -12.86 23.40
C CYS A 22 25.47 -14.29 23.97
N GLY A 23 25.74 -15.33 23.18
CA GLY A 23 25.74 -16.73 23.63
C GLY A 23 24.37 -17.41 23.69
N GLU A 24 23.28 -16.65 23.77
CA GLU A 24 21.92 -17.19 23.77
C GLU A 24 21.32 -17.30 22.36
N LYS A 25 20.42 -18.28 22.18
CA LYS A 25 19.73 -18.54 20.91
C LYS A 25 18.63 -17.48 20.68
N PRO A 26 18.68 -16.68 19.61
CA PRO A 26 17.65 -15.70 19.28
C PRO A 26 16.30 -16.38 19.04
N LYS A 27 15.22 -15.82 19.60
CA LYS A 27 13.86 -16.33 19.43
C LYS A 27 13.16 -15.61 18.26
N PRO A 28 12.52 -16.35 17.33
CA PRO A 28 11.77 -15.73 16.25
C PRO A 28 10.48 -15.09 16.78
N THR A 29 10.34 -13.79 16.57
CA THR A 29 9.13 -13.02 16.93
C THR A 29 8.43 -12.54 15.67
N LYS A 30 7.17 -12.92 15.52
CA LYS A 30 6.31 -12.50 14.41
C LYS A 30 5.69 -11.13 14.71
N LYS A 31 5.71 -10.24 13.73
CA LYS A 31 4.99 -8.96 13.76
C LYS A 31 4.25 -8.77 12.45
N ARG A 32 2.99 -8.32 12.52
CA ARG A 32 2.23 -7.91 11.33
C ARG A 32 2.41 -6.40 11.14
N VAL A 33 2.80 -5.97 9.95
CA VAL A 33 3.03 -4.57 9.59
C VAL A 33 2.29 -4.28 8.30
N GLY A 34 1.11 -3.68 8.42
CA GLY A 34 0.21 -3.49 7.30
C GLY A 34 -0.20 -4.84 6.70
N SER A 35 -0.07 -4.98 5.39
CA SER A 35 -0.38 -6.22 4.66
C SER A 35 0.71 -7.30 4.81
N ALA A 36 1.90 -6.96 5.29
CA ALA A 36 3.03 -7.89 5.38
C ALA A 36 3.18 -8.47 6.80
N VAL A 37 3.66 -9.70 6.85
CA VAL A 37 4.20 -10.33 8.06
C VAL A 37 5.71 -10.21 8.03
N THR A 38 6.30 -9.76 9.14
CA THR A 38 7.73 -9.75 9.40
C THR A 38 8.07 -10.69 10.55
N VAL A 39 9.22 -11.34 10.47
CA VAL A 39 9.76 -12.18 11.54
C VAL A 39 11.13 -11.66 11.90
N ASN A 40 11.29 -11.28 13.17
CA ASN A 40 12.53 -10.76 13.71
C ASN A 40 13.09 -11.77 14.70
N TRP A 41 14.36 -12.12 14.55
CA TRP A 41 15.08 -12.92 15.54
C TRP A 41 15.66 -11.97 16.58
N ILE A 42 15.03 -11.94 17.74
CA ILE A 42 15.41 -11.07 18.85
C ILE A 42 16.16 -11.93 19.86
N CYS A 43 17.31 -11.45 20.29
CA CYS A 43 18.03 -12.08 21.39
C CYS A 43 17.67 -11.40 22.72
N ASP A 44 17.85 -12.10 23.84
CA ASP A 44 17.49 -11.57 25.16
C ASP A 44 18.34 -10.35 25.56
N CYS A 45 19.48 -10.11 24.89
CA CYS A 45 20.21 -8.83 24.95
C CYS A 45 19.52 -7.64 24.24
N GLY A 46 18.29 -7.82 23.73
CA GLY A 46 17.48 -6.80 23.06
C GLY A 46 17.84 -6.52 21.60
N LYS A 47 18.86 -7.19 21.04
CA LYS A 47 19.32 -6.95 19.66
C LYS A 47 18.55 -7.83 18.67
N THR A 48 18.12 -7.23 17.56
CA THR A 48 17.58 -7.96 16.41
C THR A 48 18.73 -8.44 15.53
N VAL A 49 18.88 -9.76 15.42
CA VAL A 49 19.99 -10.39 14.68
C VAL A 49 19.64 -10.56 13.20
N LYS A 50 18.39 -10.88 12.91
CA LYS A 50 17.89 -11.09 11.55
C LYS A 50 16.44 -10.63 11.46
N SER A 51 16.06 -10.14 10.29
CA SER A 51 14.67 -9.82 9.96
C SER A 51 14.33 -10.42 8.60
N LEU A 52 13.17 -11.06 8.51
CA LEU A 52 12.61 -11.60 7.28
C LEU A 52 11.22 -10.98 7.08
N ALA A 53 10.93 -10.52 5.86
CA ALA A 53 9.62 -10.05 5.50
C ALA A 53 8.99 -10.97 4.44
N SER A 54 7.69 -11.19 4.56
CA SER A 54 6.88 -11.93 3.58
C SER A 54 6.68 -11.20 2.24
N GLN A 55 7.00 -9.91 2.20
CA GLN A 55 6.85 -9.05 1.04
C GLN A 55 8.11 -8.22 0.84
N LEU A 56 8.33 -7.78 -0.40
CA LEU A 56 9.43 -6.87 -0.72
C LEU A 56 9.29 -5.56 0.06
N ALA A 57 10.31 -5.26 0.86
CA ALA A 57 10.45 -3.96 1.51
C ALA A 57 10.89 -2.93 0.47
N LEU A 58 10.17 -1.81 0.41
CA LEU A 58 10.52 -0.65 -0.37
C LEU A 58 11.48 0.26 0.41
N ARG A 59 12.10 1.22 -0.29
CA ARG A 59 12.80 2.33 0.37
C ARG A 59 11.84 3.01 1.37
N TYR A 60 12.36 3.44 2.50
CA TYR A 60 11.62 4.07 3.61
C TYR A 60 10.74 3.13 4.48
N GLY A 61 10.98 1.81 4.43
CA GLY A 61 10.41 0.88 5.42
C GLY A 61 8.92 0.54 5.23
N SER A 62 8.37 0.80 4.04
CA SER A 62 7.05 0.30 3.64
C SER A 62 7.18 -1.00 2.84
N PHE A 63 6.08 -1.72 2.64
CA PHE A 63 6.03 -2.93 1.83
C PHE A 63 5.31 -2.66 0.51
N LEU A 64 5.74 -3.35 -0.56
CA LEU A 64 5.14 -3.21 -1.88
C LEU A 64 3.63 -3.50 -1.87
N GLY A 65 3.17 -4.49 -1.10
CA GLY A 65 1.75 -4.81 -0.99
C GLY A 65 0.93 -3.66 -0.39
N ASN A 66 1.51 -2.87 0.53
CA ASN A 66 0.85 -1.67 1.04
C ASN A 66 0.66 -0.66 -0.10
N PHE A 67 1.70 -0.42 -0.91
CA PHE A 67 1.65 0.50 -2.04
C PHE A 67 0.58 0.09 -3.06
N MET A 68 0.58 -1.18 -3.45
CA MET A 68 -0.42 -1.71 -4.40
C MET A 68 -1.85 -1.57 -3.86
N LEU A 69 -2.07 -1.81 -2.58
CA LEU A 69 -3.38 -1.69 -1.96
C LEU A 69 -3.87 -0.24 -1.89
N MET A 70 -2.97 0.71 -1.61
CA MET A 70 -3.28 2.13 -1.64
C MET A 70 -3.59 2.61 -3.07
N ALA A 71 -2.86 2.11 -4.06
CA ALA A 71 -3.10 2.38 -5.47
C ALA A 71 -4.45 1.82 -5.94
N SER A 72 -4.71 0.55 -5.68
CA SER A 72 -5.96 -0.11 -6.07
C SER A 72 -7.19 0.54 -5.42
N THR A 73 -7.05 1.09 -4.22
CA THR A 73 -8.14 1.82 -3.54
C THR A 73 -8.56 3.06 -4.33
N ILE A 74 -7.60 3.88 -4.78
CA ILE A 74 -7.88 5.06 -5.61
C ILE A 74 -8.45 4.64 -6.97
N LEU A 75 -7.83 3.67 -7.63
CA LEU A 75 -8.24 3.21 -8.96
C LEU A 75 -9.64 2.57 -8.98
N SER A 76 -10.05 1.94 -7.88
CA SER A 76 -11.39 1.37 -7.72
C SER A 76 -12.44 2.37 -7.21
N GLY A 77 -12.07 3.63 -6.97
CA GLY A 77 -12.97 4.65 -6.41
C GLY A 77 -13.43 4.35 -4.98
N ASN A 78 -12.68 3.53 -4.24
CA ASN A 78 -12.98 3.20 -2.85
C ASN A 78 -12.29 4.15 -1.88
N ASN A 79 -12.78 4.17 -0.64
CA ASN A 79 -12.14 4.90 0.45
C ASN A 79 -11.50 3.93 1.46
N TYR A 80 -10.65 4.46 2.32
CA TYR A 80 -9.96 3.68 3.35
C TYR A 80 -10.93 2.87 4.22
N GLN A 81 -12.06 3.45 4.61
CA GLN A 81 -13.03 2.82 5.51
C GLN A 81 -13.66 1.58 4.87
N LYS A 82 -14.02 1.63 3.59
CA LYS A 82 -14.57 0.48 2.84
C LYS A 82 -13.53 -0.64 2.74
N VAL A 83 -12.29 -0.29 2.39
CA VAL A 83 -11.18 -1.26 2.28
C VAL A 83 -10.83 -1.82 3.66
N ALA A 84 -10.91 -1.02 4.72
CA ALA A 84 -10.71 -1.47 6.10
C ALA A 84 -11.78 -2.42 6.58
N LEU A 85 -13.04 -2.18 6.22
CA LEU A 85 -14.12 -3.10 6.49
C LEU A 85 -13.93 -4.44 5.73
N LEU A 86 -13.58 -4.37 4.45
CA LEU A 86 -13.27 -5.56 3.65
C LEU A 86 -12.09 -6.33 4.27
N ALA A 87 -11.00 -5.65 4.59
CA ALA A 87 -9.81 -6.25 5.20
C ALA A 87 -10.14 -6.94 6.53
N LYS A 88 -11.07 -6.39 7.32
CA LYS A 88 -11.58 -7.03 8.54
C LYS A 88 -12.29 -8.35 8.24
N PHE A 89 -13.12 -8.41 7.19
CA PHE A 89 -13.81 -9.65 6.80
C PHE A 89 -12.86 -10.75 6.31
N ILE A 90 -11.79 -10.38 5.61
CA ILE A 90 -10.79 -11.33 5.09
C ILE A 90 -9.57 -11.52 6.01
N ASN A 91 -9.62 -10.97 7.24
CA ASN A 91 -8.51 -10.97 8.20
C ASN A 91 -7.15 -10.49 7.63
N LEU A 92 -7.20 -9.50 6.75
CA LEU A 92 -6.03 -8.87 6.14
C LEU A 92 -5.59 -7.68 7.00
N GLY A 93 -4.27 -7.55 7.19
CA GLY A 93 -3.71 -6.39 7.87
C GLY A 93 -3.65 -5.17 6.96
N LEU A 94 -3.90 -3.99 7.51
CA LEU A 94 -3.81 -2.73 6.78
C LEU A 94 -2.81 -1.77 7.44
N PRO A 95 -2.10 -0.96 6.63
CA PRO A 95 -1.33 0.13 7.19
C PRO A 95 -2.27 1.13 7.87
N HIS A 96 -1.76 1.85 8.87
CA HIS A 96 -2.53 2.84 9.60
C HIS A 96 -3.06 3.94 8.65
N ARG A 97 -4.25 4.49 8.95
CA ARG A 97 -4.93 5.50 8.12
C ARG A 97 -4.02 6.68 7.73
N THR A 98 -3.21 7.17 8.66
CA THR A 98 -2.28 8.28 8.39
C THR A 98 -1.20 7.90 7.39
N THR A 99 -0.59 6.73 7.51
CA THR A 99 0.38 6.20 6.55
C THR A 99 -0.29 5.98 5.19
N PHE A 100 -1.52 5.46 5.21
CA PHE A 100 -2.32 5.20 4.02
C PHE A 100 -2.56 6.49 3.21
N GLN A 101 -3.08 7.53 3.88
CA GLN A 101 -3.36 8.82 3.26
C GLN A 101 -2.10 9.54 2.81
N LYS A 102 -1.00 9.48 3.59
CA LYS A 102 0.28 10.08 3.19
C LYS A 102 0.80 9.47 1.89
N ILE A 103 0.90 8.15 1.82
CA ILE A 103 1.44 7.49 0.61
C ILE A 103 0.51 7.72 -0.58
N GLN A 104 -0.80 7.69 -0.38
CA GLN A 104 -1.74 8.05 -1.44
C GLN A 104 -1.53 9.48 -1.94
N GLY A 105 -1.41 10.46 -1.04
CA GLY A 105 -1.25 11.86 -1.41
C GLY A 105 0.10 12.18 -2.07
N TYR A 106 1.20 11.57 -1.59
CA TYR A 106 2.54 11.87 -2.11
C TYR A 106 2.90 11.12 -3.39
N PHE A 107 2.40 9.89 -3.56
CA PHE A 107 2.86 9.02 -4.64
C PHE A 107 1.72 8.62 -5.58
N VAL A 108 0.59 8.16 -5.06
CA VAL A 108 -0.43 7.53 -5.90
C VAL A 108 -1.28 8.56 -6.63
N ALA A 109 -1.92 9.47 -5.90
CA ALA A 109 -2.82 10.47 -6.45
C ALA A 109 -2.16 11.32 -7.55
N PRO A 110 -0.96 11.92 -7.36
CA PRO A 110 -0.35 12.72 -8.42
C PRO A 110 -0.02 11.89 -9.68
N THR A 111 0.41 10.64 -9.52
CA THR A 111 0.67 9.76 -10.67
C THR A 111 -0.60 9.40 -11.42
N VAL A 112 -1.69 9.11 -10.71
CA VAL A 112 -2.99 8.83 -11.34
C VAL A 112 -3.55 10.06 -12.04
N GLU A 113 -3.47 11.24 -11.40
CA GLU A 113 -3.88 12.51 -12.00
C GLU A 113 -3.10 12.82 -13.28
N GLN A 114 -1.77 12.64 -13.26
CA GLN A 114 -0.91 12.86 -14.42
C GLN A 114 -1.24 11.88 -15.56
N TYR A 115 -1.40 10.60 -15.25
CA TYR A 115 -1.74 9.57 -16.24
C TYR A 115 -3.10 9.87 -16.91
N TRP A 116 -4.10 10.21 -16.11
CA TRP A 116 -5.43 10.55 -16.63
C TRP A 116 -5.42 11.84 -17.47
N SER A 117 -4.67 12.86 -17.03
CA SER A 117 -4.53 14.13 -17.76
C SER A 117 -3.90 13.90 -19.14
N ASN A 118 -2.89 13.01 -19.23
CA ASN A 118 -2.26 12.68 -20.51
C ASN A 118 -3.21 11.95 -21.46
N ILE A 119 -3.99 10.98 -20.94
CA ILE A 119 -5.01 10.28 -21.74
C ILE A 119 -6.07 11.26 -22.22
N GLN A 120 -6.54 12.14 -21.33
CA GLN A 120 -7.55 13.13 -21.67
C GLN A 120 -7.03 14.10 -22.74
N ALA A 121 -5.80 14.58 -22.63
CA ALA A 121 -5.19 15.45 -23.63
C ALA A 121 -5.12 14.75 -25.00
N SER A 122 -4.66 13.50 -25.04
CA SER A 122 -4.55 12.70 -26.26
C SER A 122 -5.93 12.49 -26.91
N ALA A 123 -6.95 12.14 -26.12
CA ALA A 123 -8.32 11.96 -26.59
C ALA A 123 -8.94 13.26 -27.13
N ILE A 124 -8.65 14.41 -26.50
CA ILE A 124 -9.11 15.72 -26.98
C ILE A 124 -8.46 16.05 -28.32
N GLU A 125 -7.16 15.77 -28.49
CA GLU A 125 -6.46 15.98 -29.76
C GLU A 125 -7.06 15.14 -30.89
N GLU A 126 -7.33 13.85 -30.64
CA GLU A 126 -8.00 12.97 -31.60
C GLU A 126 -9.41 13.45 -31.96
N THR A 127 -10.20 13.87 -30.96
CA THR A 127 -11.60 14.26 -31.17
C THR A 127 -11.76 15.66 -31.77
N ARG A 128 -10.76 16.55 -31.62
CA ARG A 128 -10.72 17.85 -32.33
C ARG A 128 -10.70 17.68 -33.86
N ALA A 129 -10.20 16.55 -34.37
CA ALA A 129 -10.28 16.23 -35.79
C ALA A 129 -11.71 15.88 -36.26
N THR A 130 -12.65 15.65 -35.33
CA THR A 130 -14.01 15.15 -35.58
C THR A 130 -15.11 16.08 -35.02
N ASN A 131 -14.99 17.39 -35.20
CA ASN A 131 -16.06 18.43 -35.15
C ASN A 131 -17.19 18.41 -34.09
N VAL A 132 -17.10 17.65 -32.99
CA VAL A 132 -18.00 17.78 -31.83
C VAL A 132 -17.24 17.40 -30.56
N VAL A 133 -17.10 18.32 -29.59
CA VAL A 133 -16.64 17.96 -28.23
C VAL A 133 -17.40 18.74 -27.15
N ILE A 134 -18.28 18.05 -26.44
CA ILE A 134 -18.62 18.35 -25.04
C ILE A 134 -18.25 17.11 -24.25
N SER A 135 -17.20 17.18 -23.42
CA SER A 135 -16.86 16.13 -22.47
C SER A 135 -16.83 16.71 -21.06
N ALA A 136 -17.94 16.61 -20.35
CA ALA A 136 -18.03 16.88 -18.93
C ALA A 136 -18.18 15.57 -18.15
N THR A 137 -17.08 14.84 -17.96
CA THR A 137 -17.03 13.83 -16.89
C THR A 137 -16.55 14.50 -15.61
N LYS A 138 -17.49 14.90 -14.75
CA LYS A 138 -17.24 15.46 -13.43
C LYS A 138 -16.79 14.36 -12.46
N GLY A 139 -15.60 13.81 -12.69
CA GLY A 139 -14.86 13.00 -11.73
C GLY A 139 -13.89 13.89 -10.96
N SER A 140 -14.39 14.86 -10.20
CA SER A 140 -13.54 15.74 -9.41
C SER A 140 -12.84 14.91 -8.32
N PHE A 141 -11.55 14.63 -8.50
CA PHE A 141 -10.67 14.36 -7.37
C PHE A 141 -10.71 15.62 -6.50
N PRO A 142 -11.15 15.57 -5.24
CA PRO A 142 -11.42 16.78 -4.48
C PRO A 142 -10.10 17.48 -4.17
N ARG A 143 -9.80 18.52 -4.93
CA ARG A 143 -8.94 19.62 -4.50
C ARG A 143 -9.84 20.81 -4.23
N GLU A 144 -9.88 21.24 -2.98
CA GLU A 144 -10.53 22.49 -2.60
C GLU A 144 -9.87 23.67 -3.31
N GLY A 145 -10.71 24.61 -3.76
CA GLY A 145 -10.29 25.94 -4.17
C GLY A 145 -10.06 26.12 -5.66
N THR A 146 -11.13 26.47 -6.39
CA THR A 146 -11.12 27.70 -7.21
C THR A 146 -12.54 28.04 -7.68
N SER A 147 -12.92 29.28 -7.36
CA SER A 147 -14.11 30.00 -7.80
C SER A 147 -14.12 30.19 -9.32
N GLY A 148 -15.25 29.90 -9.95
CA GLY A 148 -15.54 30.28 -11.34
C GLY A 148 -16.99 30.70 -11.46
N GLN A 149 -17.22 32.01 -11.50
CA GLN A 149 -18.50 32.63 -11.81
C GLN A 149 -18.97 32.19 -13.20
N CYS A 150 -20.24 31.79 -13.33
CA CYS A 150 -20.91 31.70 -14.62
C CYS A 150 -21.82 32.91 -14.76
N THR A 151 -21.40 33.89 -15.57
CA THR A 151 -22.30 34.86 -16.19
C THR A 151 -22.65 34.37 -17.60
N GLN A 152 -23.93 34.13 -17.83
CA GLN A 152 -24.66 34.56 -19.03
C GLN A 152 -25.98 35.14 -18.56
#